data_AF-A0A822F965-F1
#
_entry.id   AF-A0A822F965-F1
#
_cell.length_a   1.000
_cell.length_b   1.000
_cell.length_c   1.000
_cell.angle_alpha   90.00
_cell.angle_beta   90.00
_cell.angle_gamma   90.00
#
_symmetry.space_group_name_H-M   'P 1'
#
loop_
_entity.id
_entity.type
_entity.pdbx_description
1 polymer ?
#
loop_
_entity_poly.entity_id
_entity_poly.type
_entity_poly.pdbx_seq_one_letter_code
_entity_poly.pdbx_strand_id
1 'polypeptide(L)'
;KSSNKQNHDEDNITQLEVLEEEKHNQIILSGLEQQLLDGILDEERASSENPRLVGYMQRGVAYHHAGLNNKGRVAVEALFRNRYVQVVFSTATLDM
;
A
#
# COMPACT_ATOMS: atom_id res chain seq x y z
N LYS A 1 -26.90 28.02 -31.48
CA LYS A 1 -26.81 27.68 -30.04
C LYS A 1 -25.69 26.67 -29.90
N SER A 2 -24.46 27.20 -29.80
CA SER A 2 -23.25 26.42 -29.59
C SER A 2 -23.03 26.19 -28.10
N SER A 3 -22.10 25.28 -27.79
CA SER A 3 -21.47 25.03 -26.48
C SER A 3 -22.08 23.89 -25.66
N ASN A 4 -21.63 22.66 -25.93
CA ASN A 4 -21.51 21.62 -24.90
C ASN A 4 -20.52 20.50 -25.33
N LYS A 5 -19.28 20.86 -25.68
CA LYS A 5 -18.24 19.87 -26.03
C LYS A 5 -16.92 20.06 -25.25
N GLN A 6 -16.85 21.05 -24.34
CA GLN A 6 -15.63 21.40 -23.61
C GLN A 6 -15.50 20.76 -22.22
N ASN A 7 -16.52 20.03 -21.72
CA ASN A 7 -16.48 19.49 -20.36
C ASN A 7 -15.89 18.07 -20.25
N HIS A 8 -15.76 17.33 -21.36
CA HIS A 8 -15.37 15.92 -21.32
C HIS A 8 -13.86 15.68 -21.39
N ASP A 9 -13.12 16.64 -21.95
CA ASP A 9 -11.66 16.54 -22.14
C ASP A 9 -10.90 16.93 -20.86
N GLU A 10 -11.39 17.94 -20.12
CA GLU A 10 -10.85 18.37 -18.81
C GLU A 10 -10.95 17.26 -17.76
N ASP A 11 -12.07 16.54 -17.71
CA ASP A 11 -12.28 15.40 -16.79
C ASP A 11 -11.30 14.24 -17.06
N ASN A 12 -10.85 14.10 -18.31
CA ASN A 12 -9.94 13.04 -18.74
C ASN A 12 -8.48 13.41 -18.42
N ILE A 13 -8.11 14.68 -18.63
CA ILE A 13 -6.82 15.24 -18.25
C ILE A 13 -6.64 15.15 -16.73
N THR A 14 -7.68 15.50 -15.97
CA THR A 14 -7.66 15.40 -14.50
C THR A 14 -7.47 13.96 -14.03
N GLN A 15 -8.14 12.98 -14.67
CA GLN A 15 -7.95 11.57 -14.36
C GLN A 15 -6.54 11.06 -14.71
N LEU A 16 -5.96 11.52 -15.82
CA LEU A 16 -4.59 11.20 -16.20
C LEU A 16 -3.56 11.76 -15.20
N GLU A 17 -3.73 13.00 -14.77
CA GLU A 17 -2.85 13.62 -13.76
C GLU A 17 -2.93 12.89 -12.41
N VAL A 18 -4.13 12.51 -11.96
CA VAL A 18 -4.31 11.70 -10.75
C VAL A 18 -3.61 10.34 -10.88
N LEU A 19 -3.72 9.67 -12.03
CA LEU A 19 -3.05 8.38 -12.27
C LEU A 19 -1.52 8.50 -12.34
N GLU A 20 -1.00 9.61 -12.88
CA GLU A 20 0.43 9.88 -12.93
C GLU A 20 0.99 10.23 -11.54
N GLU A 21 0.26 10.99 -10.73
CA GLU A 21 0.61 11.28 -9.33
C GLU A 21 0.58 10.02 -8.46
N GLU A 22 -0.41 9.13 -8.68
CA GLU A 22 -0.45 7.80 -8.06
C GLU A 22 0.71 6.89 -8.48
N LYS A 23 1.17 7.00 -9.73
CA LYS A 23 2.39 6.33 -10.20
C LYS A 23 3.64 6.89 -9.53
N HIS A 24 3.72 8.19 -9.34
CA HIS A 24 4.87 8.86 -8.73
C HIS A 24 5.00 8.55 -7.23
N ASN A 25 3.87 8.32 -6.55
CA ASN A 25 3.81 7.92 -5.15
C ASN A 25 3.97 6.40 -4.91
N GLN A 26 4.17 5.59 -5.96
CA GLN A 26 4.54 4.19 -5.81
C GLN A 26 6.07 4.06 -5.72
N ILE A 27 6.54 3.60 -4.56
CA ILE A 27 7.84 2.93 -4.49
C ILE A 27 7.71 1.67 -5.36
N ILE A 28 8.28 1.69 -6.56
CA ILE A 28 8.25 0.55 -7.46
C ILE A 28 9.26 -0.48 -6.95
N LEU A 29 8.76 -1.46 -6.19
CA LEU A 29 9.49 -2.69 -5.94
C LEU A 29 9.77 -3.38 -7.29
N SER A 30 10.95 -3.96 -7.43
CA SER A 30 11.24 -4.82 -8.57
C SER A 30 10.26 -6.00 -8.60
N GLY A 31 10.03 -6.58 -9.78
CA GLY A 31 9.10 -7.72 -9.90
C GLY A 31 9.44 -8.90 -8.97
N LEU A 32 10.72 -9.09 -8.65
CA LEU A 32 11.17 -10.12 -7.70
C LEU A 32 10.83 -9.74 -6.24
N GLU A 33 11.02 -8.48 -5.86
CA GLU A 33 10.65 -7.98 -4.54
C GLU A 33 9.14 -8.02 -4.37
N GLN A 34 8.38 -7.74 -5.43
CA GLN A 34 6.92 -7.83 -5.42
C GLN A 34 6.44 -9.28 -5.29
N GLN A 35 7.05 -10.23 -6.00
CA GLN A 35 6.77 -11.66 -5.84
C GLN A 35 7.10 -12.17 -4.44
N LEU A 36 8.21 -11.73 -3.86
CA LEU A 36 8.61 -12.11 -2.51
C LEU A 36 7.70 -11.47 -1.45
N LEU A 37 7.31 -10.22 -1.66
CA LEU A 37 6.32 -9.54 -0.85
C LEU A 37 4.98 -10.28 -0.91
N ASP A 38 4.49 -10.63 -2.10
CA ASP A 38 3.23 -11.35 -2.29
C ASP A 38 3.28 -12.74 -1.64
N GLY A 39 4.41 -13.44 -1.67
CA GLY A 39 4.59 -14.71 -0.94
C GLY A 39 4.64 -14.55 0.58
N ILE A 40 5.08 -13.39 1.09
CA ILE A 40 4.98 -13.06 2.53
C ILE A 40 3.53 -12.65 2.88
N LEU A 41 2.86 -11.99 1.94
CA LEU A 41 1.51 -11.45 2.06
C LEU A 41 0.41 -12.42 1.62
N ASP A 42 0.74 -13.67 1.25
CA ASP A 42 -0.16 -14.69 0.69
C ASP A 42 -1.63 -14.36 0.94
N GLU A 43 -2.39 -14.05 -0.11
CA GLU A 43 -3.73 -13.44 -0.01
C GLU A 43 -4.65 -14.18 0.96
N GLU A 44 -4.52 -15.50 1.13
CA GLU A 44 -5.31 -16.30 2.06
C GLU A 44 -4.93 -16.10 3.54
N ARG A 45 -3.67 -15.72 3.81
CA ARG A 45 -3.13 -15.37 5.13
C ARG A 45 -3.36 -13.90 5.48
N ALA A 46 -3.26 -12.99 4.50
CA ALA A 46 -3.50 -11.56 4.68
C ALA A 46 -4.95 -11.11 4.42
N SER A 47 -5.80 -11.93 3.82
CA SER A 47 -7.24 -11.66 3.60
C SER A 47 -8.00 -11.40 4.91
N SER A 48 -7.53 -11.97 6.02
CA SER A 48 -8.07 -11.67 7.35
C SER A 48 -7.63 -10.31 7.93
N GLU A 49 -6.71 -9.63 7.26
CA GLU A 49 -6.21 -8.29 7.59
C GLU A 49 -6.86 -7.23 6.70
N ASN A 50 -6.89 -5.99 7.18
CA ASN A 50 -7.53 -4.87 6.49
C ASN A 50 -6.88 -4.67 5.10
N PRO A 51 -7.62 -4.69 3.98
CA PRO A 51 -7.07 -4.48 2.64
C PRO A 51 -6.24 -3.20 2.50
N ARG A 52 -6.50 -2.19 3.35
CA ARG A 52 -5.69 -0.97 3.42
C ARG A 52 -4.28 -1.22 3.95
N LEU A 53 -4.11 -2.07 4.96
CA LEU A 53 -2.79 -2.40 5.52
C LEU A 53 -1.90 -3.07 4.47
N VAL A 54 -2.46 -4.01 3.70
CA VAL A 54 -1.77 -4.69 2.58
C VAL A 54 -1.31 -3.66 1.54
N GLY A 55 -2.20 -2.75 1.13
CA GLY A 55 -1.85 -1.69 0.19
C GLY A 55 -0.77 -0.73 0.71
N TYR A 56 -0.69 -0.49 2.02
CA TYR A 56 0.42 0.26 2.61
C TYR A 56 1.73 -0.53 2.56
N MET A 57 1.69 -1.82 2.92
CA MET A 57 2.89 -2.68 2.94
C MET A 57 3.54 -2.77 1.56
N GLN A 58 2.73 -2.85 0.51
CA GLN A 58 3.18 -2.81 -0.89
C GLN A 58 3.89 -1.51 -1.28
N ARG A 59 3.61 -0.41 -0.57
CA ARG A 59 4.25 0.90 -0.76
C ARG A 59 5.40 1.14 0.23
N GLY A 60 5.81 0.13 0.99
CA GLY A 60 6.90 0.23 1.94
C GLY A 60 6.52 0.89 3.27
N VAL A 61 5.24 1.03 3.59
CA VAL A 61 4.74 1.67 4.81
C VAL A 61 3.79 0.73 5.56
N ALA A 62 3.78 0.74 6.88
CA ALA A 62 2.77 -0.02 7.64
C ALA A 62 2.46 0.63 8.99
N TYR A 63 1.48 0.09 9.70
CA TYR A 63 1.20 0.43 11.09
C TYR A 63 1.16 -0.83 11.95
N HIS A 64 1.57 -0.73 13.20
CA HIS A 64 1.51 -1.80 14.19
C HIS A 64 0.83 -1.28 15.45
N HIS A 65 -0.41 -1.72 15.70
CA HIS A 65 -1.18 -1.37 16.89
C HIS A 65 -1.82 -2.63 17.49
N ALA A 66 -2.19 -2.57 18.77
CA ALA A 66 -2.75 -3.71 19.52
C ALA A 66 -4.07 -4.26 18.96
N GLY A 67 -4.75 -3.49 18.11
CA GLY A 67 -5.99 -3.88 17.44
C GLY A 67 -5.80 -4.68 16.15
N LEU A 68 -4.55 -4.86 15.69
CA LEU A 68 -4.24 -5.84 14.66
C LEU A 68 -4.36 -7.25 15.21
N ASN A 69 -4.80 -8.18 14.38
CA ASN A 69 -4.76 -9.58 14.77
C ASN A 69 -3.30 -10.07 14.80
N ASN A 70 -3.06 -11.27 15.34
CA ASN A 70 -1.71 -11.78 15.48
C ASN A 70 -0.97 -11.90 14.14
N LYS A 71 -1.70 -12.23 13.05
CA LYS A 71 -1.12 -12.35 11.72
C LYS A 71 -0.65 -11.00 11.19
N GLY A 72 -1.45 -9.94 11.32
CA GLY A 72 -1.05 -8.59 10.90
C GLY A 72 0.21 -8.10 11.61
N ARG A 73 0.29 -8.31 12.93
CA ARG A 73 1.49 -7.93 13.72
C ARG A 73 2.74 -8.66 13.22
N VAL A 74 2.65 -9.99 13.06
CA VAL A 74 3.76 -10.81 12.54
C VAL A 74 4.16 -10.40 11.11
N ALA A 75 3.19 -10.08 10.25
CA ALA A 75 3.45 -9.63 8.88
C ALA A 75 4.19 -8.28 8.86
N VAL A 76 3.72 -7.28 9.62
CA VAL A 76 4.39 -5.97 9.73
C VAL A 76 5.83 -6.13 10.22
N GLU A 77 6.03 -6.92 11.27
CA GLU A 77 7.36 -7.17 11.83
C GLU A 77 8.29 -7.88 10.85
N ALA A 78 7.82 -8.94 10.19
CA ALA A 78 8.60 -9.69 9.21
C ALA A 78 9.00 -8.80 8.02
N LEU A 79 8.08 -8.00 7.51
CA LEU A 79 8.35 -7.12 6.38
C LEU A 79 9.29 -5.98 6.75
N PHE A 80 9.19 -5.44 7.96
CA PHE A 80 10.12 -4.41 8.43
C PHE A 80 11.53 -4.97 8.66
N ARG A 81 11.66 -6.14 9.32
CA ARG A 81 12.96 -6.80 9.52
C ARG A 81 13.66 -7.15 8.21
N ASN A 82 12.89 -7.51 7.18
CA ASN A 82 13.40 -7.80 5.85
C ASN A 82 13.55 -6.57 4.94
N ARG A 83 13.23 -5.37 5.45
CA ARG A 83 13.32 -4.06 4.74
C ARG A 83 12.37 -3.89 3.55
N TYR A 84 11.33 -4.73 3.43
CA TYR A 84 10.25 -4.52 2.46
C TYR A 84 9.31 -3.39 2.91
N VAL A 85 9.08 -3.27 4.21
CA VAL A 85 8.47 -2.09 4.82
C VAL A 85 9.58 -1.26 5.43
N GLN A 86 9.72 -0.02 5.00
CA GLN A 86 10.77 0.90 5.43
C GLN A 86 10.33 1.78 6.61
N VAL A 87 9.02 2.03 6.72
CA VAL A 87 8.45 2.89 7.76
C VAL A 87 7.28 2.19 8.43
N VAL A 88 7.30 2.10 9.75
CA VAL A 88 6.20 1.57 10.58
C VAL A 88 5.75 2.62 11.58
N PHE A 89 4.45 2.89 11.62
CA PHE A 89 3.81 3.74 12.64
C PHE A 89 3.26 2.87 13.79
N SER A 90 3.41 3.29 15.04
CA SER A 90 2.90 2.52 16.19
C SER A 90 2.38 3.40 17.32
N THR A 91 1.46 2.86 18.12
CA THR A 91 0.89 3.50 19.31
C THR A 91 1.43 2.82 20.57
N ALA A 92 2.33 3.51 21.29
CA ALA A 92 3.03 3.11 22.52
C ALA A 92 3.87 1.81 22.45
N THR A 93 5.18 1.96 22.73
CA THR A 93 6.25 0.94 22.76
C THR A 93 5.98 -0.32 21.96
N LEU A 94 6.27 -0.20 20.67
CA LEU A 94 6.48 -1.32 19.77
C LEU A 94 7.63 -2.18 20.33
N ASP A 95 7.34 -3.28 21.02
CA ASP A 95 8.33 -4.34 21.26
C ASP A 95 8.55 -5.04 19.90
N MET A 96 9.57 -4.64 19.15
CA MET A 96 9.84 -5.09 17.77
C MET A 96 11.05 -6.03 17.68
#